data_AF-A0AAP2MKN3-F1
#
_entry.id   AF-A0AAP2MKN3-F1
#
_cell.length_a   1.000
_cell.length_b   1.000
_cell.length_c   1.000
_cell.angle_alpha   90.00
_cell.angle_beta   90.00
_cell.angle_gamma   90.00
#
_symmetry.space_group_name_H-M   'P 1'
#
loop_
_entity.id
_entity.type
_entity.pdbx_description
1 polymer ?
#
loop_
_entity_poly.entity_id
_entity_poly.type
_entity_poly.pdbx_seq_one_letter_code
_entity_poly.pdbx_strand_id
1 'polypeptide(L)'
;MVDAVVEQVDRFILGFANAHWQKVAMVIAVAMTSRDLEFPDDVDDAELVASRVVALIEGGLLECRGDPAEWRHSEVRLVAG
;
A
#
# COMPACT_ATOMS: atom_id res chain seq x y z
N MET A 1 1.52 -18.99 4.33
CA MET A 1 0.93 -18.51 3.06
C MET A 1 0.61 -17.03 3.14
N VAL A 2 -0.10 -16.57 4.20
CA VAL A 2 -0.42 -15.15 4.42
C VAL A 2 0.82 -14.25 4.40
N ASP A 3 1.91 -14.65 5.05
CA ASP A 3 3.15 -13.85 5.08
C ASP A 3 3.75 -13.60 3.67
N ALA A 4 3.65 -14.57 2.76
CA ALA A 4 4.18 -14.43 1.40
C ALA A 4 3.36 -13.43 0.57
N VAL A 5 2.04 -13.41 0.75
CA VAL A 5 1.16 -12.41 0.12
C VAL A 5 1.48 -11.02 0.68
N VAL A 6 1.62 -10.92 2.00
CA VAL A 6 1.98 -9.67 2.67
C VAL A 6 3.29 -9.11 2.12
N GLU A 7 4.33 -9.93 2.01
CA GLU A 7 5.62 -9.51 1.42
C GLU A 7 5.50 -9.10 -0.05
N GLN A 8 4.64 -9.78 -0.82
CA GLN A 8 4.41 -9.45 -2.22
C GLN A 8 3.72 -8.09 -2.36
N VAL A 9 2.68 -7.84 -1.56
CA VAL A 9 1.96 -6.57 -1.50
C VAL A 9 2.89 -5.45 -1.04
N ASP A 10 3.69 -5.66 0.00
CA ASP A 10 4.67 -4.68 0.48
C ASP A 10 5.67 -4.30 -0.62
N ARG A 11 6.24 -5.30 -1.30
CA ARG A 11 7.17 -5.07 -2.41
C ARG A 11 6.52 -4.31 -3.55
N PHE A 12 5.27 -4.62 -3.87
CA PHE A 12 4.52 -3.91 -4.89
C PHE A 12 4.28 -2.44 -4.50
N ILE A 13 3.82 -2.18 -3.27
CA ILE A 13 3.59 -0.82 -2.77
C ILE A 13 4.88 -0.02 -2.82
N LEU A 14 6.00 -0.57 -2.31
CA LEU A 14 7.29 0.11 -2.30
C LEU A 14 7.88 0.32 -3.71
N GLY A 15 7.60 -0.58 -4.65
CA GLY A 15 8.01 -0.44 -6.05
C GLY A 15 7.18 0.59 -6.83
N PHE A 16 5.90 0.76 -6.47
CA PHE A 16 5.01 1.76 -7.06
C PHE A 16 5.18 3.15 -6.43
N ALA A 17 5.39 3.19 -5.12
CA ALA A 17 5.65 4.41 -4.39
C ALA A 17 6.94 5.07 -4.89
N ASN A 18 6.96 6.40 -4.94
CA ASN A 18 8.15 7.16 -5.31
C ASN A 18 8.28 8.43 -4.46
N ALA A 19 9.18 9.34 -4.82
CA ALA A 19 9.43 10.57 -4.07
C ALA A 19 8.27 11.59 -4.13
N HIS A 20 7.31 11.41 -5.04
CA HIS A 20 6.13 12.25 -5.16
C HIS A 20 4.97 11.69 -4.32
N TRP A 21 4.13 12.60 -3.82
CA TRP A 21 2.91 12.25 -3.11
C TRP A 21 1.92 11.54 -4.04
N GLN A 22 1.51 10.33 -3.66
CA GLN A 22 0.53 9.51 -4.37
C GLN A 22 -0.66 9.25 -3.45
N LYS A 23 -1.88 9.35 -3.97
CA LYS A 23 -3.09 9.07 -3.20
C LYS A 23 -3.09 7.63 -2.70
N VAL A 24 -3.47 7.41 -1.44
CA VAL A 24 -3.64 6.05 -0.89
C VAL A 24 -4.64 5.27 -1.73
N ALA A 25 -5.75 5.89 -2.13
CA ALA A 25 -6.72 5.26 -3.04
C ALA A 25 -6.13 4.86 -4.42
N MET A 26 -5.13 5.59 -4.93
CA MET A 26 -4.45 5.22 -6.18
C MET A 26 -3.58 3.98 -5.97
N VAL A 27 -2.80 3.93 -4.89
CA VAL A 27 -1.97 2.78 -4.54
C VAL A 27 -2.83 1.52 -4.42
N ILE A 28 -3.95 1.61 -3.69
CA ILE A 28 -4.92 0.52 -3.52
C ILE A 28 -5.48 0.06 -4.86
N ALA A 29 -6.01 0.99 -5.68
CA ALA A 29 -6.59 0.63 -6.97
C ALA A 29 -5.57 -0.01 -7.94
N VAL A 30 -4.33 0.49 -7.93
CA VAL A 30 -3.25 -0.05 -8.78
C VAL A 30 -2.82 -1.44 -8.32
N ALA A 31 -2.77 -1.69 -7.01
CA ALA A 31 -2.51 -3.02 -6.47
C ALA A 31 -3.60 -4.03 -6.84
N MET A 32 -4.87 -3.69 -6.61
CA MET A 32 -6.02 -4.56 -6.91
C MET A 32 -6.19 -4.88 -8.41
N THR A 33 -5.64 -4.04 -9.28
CA THR A 33 -5.70 -4.24 -10.74
C THR A 33 -4.42 -4.82 -11.33
N SER A 34 -3.41 -5.05 -10.49
CA SER A 34 -2.16 -5.67 -10.88
C SER A 34 -2.35 -7.16 -11.17
N ARG A 35 -1.69 -7.65 -12.22
CA ARG A 35 -1.62 -9.10 -12.51
C ARG A 35 -0.51 -9.80 -11.74
N ASP A 36 0.37 -9.02 -11.10
CA ASP A 36 1.53 -9.53 -10.36
C ASP A 36 1.20 -9.78 -8.88
N LEU A 37 -0.02 -9.48 -8.45
CA LEU A 37 -0.54 -9.72 -7.10
C LEU A 37 -1.65 -10.77 -7.14
N GLU A 38 -1.57 -11.72 -6.22
CA GLU A 38 -2.61 -12.72 -5.98
C GLU A 38 -3.10 -12.56 -4.55
N PHE A 39 -4.39 -12.25 -4.41
CA PHE A 39 -5.01 -12.00 -3.11
C PHE A 39 -5.73 -13.25 -2.60
N PRO A 40 -5.79 -13.47 -1.26
CA PRO A 40 -6.56 -14.56 -0.69
C PRO A 40 -8.07 -14.36 -0.86
N ASP A 41 -8.79 -15.41 -1.23
CA ASP A 41 -10.26 -15.36 -1.43
C ASP A 41 -11.06 -14.96 -0.17
N ASP A 42 -10.46 -15.09 1.03
CA ASP A 42 -11.11 -14.87 2.32
C ASP A 42 -10.85 -13.48 2.94
N VAL A 43 -10.14 -12.60 2.22
CA VAL A 43 -9.78 -11.26 2.68
C VAL A 43 -10.27 -10.22 1.67
N ASP A 44 -10.67 -9.04 2.15
CA ASP A 44 -10.92 -7.90 1.26
C ASP A 44 -9.58 -7.33 0.75
N ASP A 45 -9.33 -7.44 -0.56
CA ASP A 45 -8.09 -6.99 -1.20
C ASP A 45 -7.76 -5.53 -0.89
N ALA A 46 -8.77 -4.65 -0.87
CA ALA A 46 -8.57 -3.23 -0.63
C ALA A 46 -8.12 -2.99 0.81
N GLU A 47 -8.77 -3.65 1.76
CA GLU A 47 -8.40 -3.59 3.18
C GLU A 47 -7.03 -4.22 3.44
N LEU A 48 -6.68 -5.31 2.76
CA LEU A 48 -5.35 -5.89 2.86
C LEU A 48 -4.29 -4.88 2.41
N VAL A 49 -4.44 -4.29 1.23
CA VAL A 49 -3.48 -3.29 0.72
C VAL A 49 -3.45 -2.06 1.61
N ALA A 50 -4.59 -1.56 2.08
CA ALA A 50 -4.66 -0.42 2.99
C ALA A 50 -3.92 -0.70 4.32
N SER A 51 -4.11 -1.88 4.90
CA SER A 51 -3.40 -2.30 6.12
C SER A 51 -1.89 -2.37 5.90
N ARG A 52 -1.44 -2.79 4.71
CA ARG A 52 -0.02 -2.82 4.35
C ARG A 52 0.56 -1.43 4.17
N VAL A 53 -0.18 -0.49 3.56
CA VAL A 53 0.22 0.92 3.51
C VAL A 53 0.44 1.47 4.93
N VAL A 54 -0.48 1.21 5.87
CA VAL A 54 -0.32 1.63 7.28
C VAL A 54 0.91 1.01 7.92
N ALA A 55 1.11 -0.31 7.78
CA ALA A 55 2.28 -0.99 8.34
C ALA A 55 3.61 -0.44 7.79
N LEU A 56 3.66 -0.06 6.51
CA LEU A 56 4.84 0.54 5.88
C LEU A 56 5.09 1.98 6.35
N ILE A 57 4.03 2.73 6.68
CA ILE A 57 4.15 4.05 7.33
C ILE A 57 4.72 3.89 8.74
N GLU A 58 4.16 2.98 9.54
CA GLU A 58 4.62 2.69 10.90
C GLU A 58 6.07 2.16 10.92
N GLY A 59 6.45 1.39 9.89
CA GLY A 59 7.81 0.92 9.67
C GLY A 59 8.79 1.98 9.17
N GLY A 60 8.34 3.22 8.90
CA GLY A 60 9.19 4.31 8.43
C GLY A 60 9.70 4.13 7.00
N LEU A 61 9.01 3.34 6.18
CA LEU A 61 9.33 3.17 4.75
C LEU A 61 8.52 4.12 3.87
N LEU A 62 7.33 4.52 4.34
CA LEU A 62 6.48 5.53 3.73
C LEU A 62 6.29 6.72 4.67
N GLU A 63 6.27 7.92 4.10
CA GLU A 63 5.69 9.08 4.77
C GLU A 63 4.21 9.19 4.39
N CYS A 64 3.39 9.70 5.30
CA CYS A 64 1.97 9.95 5.07
C CYS A 64 1.62 11.41 5.33
N ARG A 65 0.78 12.00 4.47
CA ARG A 65 0.10 13.26 4.72
C ARG A 65 -1.40 13.03 4.75
N GLY A 66 -2.05 13.51 5.81
CA GLY A 66 -3.46 13.24 6.08
C GLY A 66 -3.65 11.97 6.90
N ASP A 67 -4.89 11.50 6.98
CA ASP A 67 -5.25 10.27 7.68
C ASP A 67 -5.21 9.08 6.69
N PRO A 68 -4.36 8.06 6.88
CA PRO A 68 -4.28 6.92 5.98
C PRO A 68 -5.58 6.10 5.91
N ALA A 69 -6.53 6.26 6.85
CA ALA A 69 -7.88 5.68 6.74
C ALA A 69 -8.79 6.44 5.77
N GLU A 70 -8.52 7.73 5.52
CA GLU A 70 -9.26 8.57 4.58
C GLU A 70 -8.65 8.46 3.17
N TRP A 71 -8.74 7.29 2.53
CA TRP A 71 -7.94 6.92 1.33
C TRP A 71 -7.92 7.94 0.19
N ARG A 72 -9.03 8.66 -0.02
CA ARG A 72 -9.17 9.67 -1.09
C ARG A 72 -8.57 11.04 -0.70
N HIS A 73 -8.33 11.25 0.59
CA HIS A 73 -7.86 12.50 1.18
C HIS A 73 -6.46 12.40 1.78
N SER A 74 -5.86 11.21 1.83
CA SER A 74 -4.46 11.00 2.21
C SER A 74 -3.55 10.63 1.05
N GLU A 75 -2.26 10.90 1.27
CA GLU A 75 -1.20 10.66 0.31
C GLU A 75 0.01 10.03 1.01
N VAL A 76 0.72 9.18 0.27
CA VAL A 76 1.96 8.56 0.69
C VAL A 76 3.08 8.82 -0.31
N ARG A 77 4.32 8.76 0.17
CA ARG A 77 5.52 8.74 -0.67
C ARG A 77 6.60 7.91 0.01
N LEU A 78 7.60 7.45 -0.73
CA LEU A 78 8.78 6.83 -0.14
C LEU A 78 9.52 7.83 0.76
N VAL A 79 9.95 7.36 1.93
CA VAL A 79 10.93 8.10 2.74
C VAL A 79 12.21 8.22 1.91
N ALA A 80 12.71 9.44 1.74
CA ALA A 80 14.02 9.64 1.15
C ALA A 80 15.08 9.11 2.13
N GLY A 81 15.84 8.09 1.72
CA GLY A 81 17.00 7.60 2.45
C GLY A 81 18.13 8.62 2.54
#